data_AF-A0A967R9V8-F1
#
_entry.id   AF-A0A967R9V8-F1
#
_cell.length_a   1.000
_cell.length_b   1.000
_cell.length_c   1.000
_cell.angle_alpha   90.00
_cell.angle_beta   90.00
_cell.angle_gamma   90.00
#
_symmetry.space_group_name_H-M   'P 1'
#
loop_
_entity.id
_entity.type
_entity.pdbx_description
1 polymer ?
#
loop_
_entity_poly.entity_id
_entity_poly.type
_entity_poly.pdbx_seq_one_letter_code
_entity_poly.pdbx_strand_id
1 'polypeptide(L)'
;MSEEQRIEEYQEAKTSKLAKASVYLVLLSVIAFFVFPHTLASTWHIESRIREYVVDTVLSLILFIFAASLVLAYVFGIVSIFRIHRSKGQLNGIGYAIAGTHIPVLIGFLFIIALPRIRSISPRMVCGSNMAAIGRAMLIYANDYNDMLPTPSKWCDLLIEHGYVTNKHFKCRGAKRGPCNYAMNKNIDKLSVGSPDMVLIFETAPGWNQVGGSELLTTAYHKWEGCNVLFLDNHVYFERTQGLHKLKWKPDEVQKE
;
A
#
# COMPACT_ATOMS: atom_id res chain seq x y z
N MET A 1 -27.40 -24.29 60.64
CA MET A 1 -26.43 -24.44 59.53
C MET A 1 -25.45 -25.52 59.94
N SER A 2 -25.52 -26.69 59.29
CA SER A 2 -24.70 -27.86 59.64
C SER A 2 -23.23 -27.62 59.29
N GLU A 3 -22.33 -28.35 59.94
CA GLU A 3 -20.89 -28.29 59.66
C GLU A 3 -20.57 -28.70 58.21
N GLU A 4 -21.38 -29.62 57.64
CA GLU A 4 -21.36 -29.98 56.21
C GLU A 4 -21.72 -28.81 55.29
N GLN A 5 -22.75 -28.02 55.61
CA GLN A 5 -23.09 -26.82 54.84
C GLN A 5 -21.97 -25.78 54.89
N ARG A 6 -21.26 -25.68 56.01
CA ARG A 6 -20.09 -24.80 56.16
C ARG A 6 -18.88 -25.28 55.36
N ILE A 7 -18.73 -26.58 55.13
CA ILE A 7 -17.67 -27.19 54.31
C ILE A 7 -17.99 -27.09 52.81
N GLU A 8 -19.26 -27.24 52.42
CA GLU A 8 -19.71 -27.00 51.04
C GLU A 8 -19.61 -25.52 50.64
N GLU A 9 -19.92 -24.60 51.56
CA GLU A 9 -19.72 -23.16 51.35
C GLU A 9 -18.22 -22.77 51.38
N TYR A 10 -17.37 -23.62 51.97
CA TYR A 10 -15.91 -23.52 52.00
C TYR A 10 -15.25 -24.23 50.80
N GLN A 11 -15.59 -23.82 49.56
CA GLN A 11 -14.66 -23.68 48.42
C GLN A 11 -15.23 -24.14 47.07
N GLU A 12 -16.39 -23.61 46.66
CA GLU A 12 -16.50 -23.26 45.24
C GLU A 12 -15.51 -22.12 44.96
N ALA A 13 -14.30 -22.49 44.56
CA ALA A 13 -13.23 -21.56 44.25
C ALA A 13 -13.70 -20.57 43.18
N LYS A 14 -13.64 -19.28 43.50
CA LYS A 14 -14.20 -18.23 42.66
C LYS A 14 -13.35 -18.08 41.40
N THR A 15 -13.98 -18.06 40.23
CA THR A 15 -13.25 -17.83 38.98
C THR A 15 -12.59 -16.45 38.99
N SER A 16 -11.29 -16.40 38.70
CA SER A 16 -10.52 -15.16 38.63
C SER A 16 -11.15 -14.16 37.65
N LYS A 17 -11.52 -12.97 38.15
CA LYS A 17 -12.08 -11.88 37.33
C LYS A 17 -11.08 -11.41 36.26
N LEU A 18 -9.79 -11.40 36.59
CA LEU A 18 -8.72 -11.04 35.65
C LEU A 18 -8.59 -12.08 34.52
N ALA A 19 -8.72 -13.37 34.84
CA ALA A 19 -8.68 -14.42 33.83
C ALA A 19 -9.85 -14.27 32.84
N LYS A 20 -11.07 -14.00 33.33
CA LYS A 20 -12.23 -13.70 32.46
C LYS A 20 -12.02 -12.43 31.62
N ALA A 21 -11.50 -11.36 32.23
CA ALA A 21 -11.20 -10.11 31.53
C ALA A 21 -10.19 -10.31 30.38
N SER A 22 -9.17 -11.14 30.58
CA SER A 22 -8.18 -11.44 29.53
C SER A 22 -8.81 -12.07 28.29
N VAL A 23 -9.80 -12.97 28.46
CA VAL A 23 -10.53 -13.59 27.35
C VAL A 23 -11.46 -12.60 26.65
N TYR A 24 -12.14 -11.73 27.40
CA TYR A 24 -12.96 -10.67 26.78
C TYR A 24 -12.11 -9.69 25.94
N LEU A 25 -10.89 -9.39 26.37
CA LEU A 25 -9.96 -8.57 25.60
C LEU A 25 -9.50 -9.25 24.31
N VAL A 26 -9.26 -10.57 24.34
CA VAL A 26 -9.02 -11.37 23.11
C VAL A 26 -10.21 -11.26 22.16
N LEU A 27 -11.43 -11.48 22.65
CA LEU A 27 -12.64 -11.40 21.82
C LEU A 27 -12.83 -10.00 21.23
N LEU A 28 -12.59 -8.95 22.03
CA LEU A 28 -12.63 -7.56 21.56
C LEU A 28 -11.63 -7.32 20.42
N SER A 29 -10.40 -7.84 20.53
CA SER A 29 -9.39 -7.72 19.47
C SER A 29 -9.86 -8.40 18.17
N VAL A 30 -10.46 -9.59 18.27
CA VAL A 30 -10.98 -10.33 17.11
C VAL A 30 -12.13 -9.57 16.46
N ILE A 31 -13.08 -9.06 17.26
CA ILE A 31 -14.20 -8.24 16.75
C ILE A 31 -13.68 -6.99 16.06
N ALA A 32 -12.74 -6.26 16.66
CA ALA A 32 -12.16 -5.06 16.05
C ALA A 32 -11.51 -5.37 14.68
N PHE A 33 -10.88 -6.53 14.54
CA PHE A 33 -10.30 -6.99 13.28
C PHE A 33 -11.37 -7.32 12.22
N PHE A 34 -12.51 -7.92 12.59
CA PHE A 34 -13.57 -8.27 11.64
C PHE A 34 -14.52 -7.11 11.29
N VAL A 35 -14.57 -6.06 12.10
CA VAL A 35 -15.33 -4.82 11.79
C VAL A 35 -14.64 -3.99 10.70
N PHE A 36 -13.31 -4.15 10.53
CA PHE A 36 -12.48 -3.39 9.59
C PHE A 36 -12.95 -3.42 8.11
N PRO A 37 -13.28 -4.57 7.50
CA PRO A 37 -13.74 -4.58 6.11
C PRO A 37 -15.08 -3.86 5.92
N HIS A 38 -15.92 -3.85 6.95
CA HIS A 38 -17.25 -3.23 6.89
C HIS A 38 -17.17 -1.70 6.97
N THR A 39 -16.29 -1.16 7.82
CA THR A 39 -16.06 0.29 7.89
C THR A 39 -15.41 0.83 6.62
N LEU A 40 -14.55 0.05 5.95
CA LEU A 40 -14.04 0.43 4.63
C LEU A 40 -15.15 0.49 3.58
N ALA A 41 -16.03 -0.50 3.54
CA ALA A 41 -17.13 -0.56 2.57
C ALA A 41 -18.13 0.60 2.75
N SER A 42 -18.42 1.01 3.99
CA SER A 42 -19.39 2.09 4.25
C SER A 42 -18.88 3.48 3.86
N THR A 43 -17.56 3.69 3.76
CA THR A 43 -16.97 4.97 3.33
C THR A 43 -16.96 5.17 1.82
N TRP A 44 -17.49 4.23 1.04
CA TRP A 44 -17.50 4.28 -0.43
C TRP A 44 -18.20 5.53 -1.00
N HIS A 45 -19.22 6.04 -0.31
CA HIS A 45 -20.01 7.19 -0.74
C HIS A 45 -19.41 8.56 -0.34
N ILE A 46 -18.25 8.58 0.33
CA ILE A 46 -17.61 9.83 0.77
C ILE A 46 -16.74 10.41 -0.36
N GLU A 47 -16.75 11.73 -0.48
CA GLU A 47 -15.92 12.50 -1.43
C GLU A 47 -14.43 12.12 -1.31
N SER A 48 -13.75 11.95 -2.45
CA SER A 48 -12.47 11.24 -2.55
C SER A 48 -11.36 11.80 -1.64
N ARG A 49 -11.29 13.12 -1.47
CA ARG A 49 -10.28 13.78 -0.62
C ARG A 49 -10.56 13.58 0.87
N ILE A 50 -11.81 13.66 1.30
CA ILE A 50 -12.21 13.44 2.72
C ILE A 50 -12.11 11.95 3.07
N ARG A 51 -12.43 11.08 2.11
CA ARG A 51 -12.38 9.63 2.27
C ARG A 51 -10.99 9.14 2.70
N GLU A 52 -9.91 9.64 2.10
CA GLU A 52 -8.55 9.22 2.47
C GLU A 52 -8.23 9.53 3.94
N TYR A 53 -8.46 10.77 4.38
CA TYR A 53 -8.19 11.16 5.78
C TYR A 53 -9.06 10.41 6.79
N VAL A 54 -10.35 10.24 6.49
CA VAL A 54 -11.28 9.53 7.37
C VAL A 54 -10.91 8.06 7.47
N VAL A 55 -10.62 7.40 6.34
CA VAL A 55 -10.21 6.00 6.31
C VAL A 55 -8.90 5.79 7.09
N ASP A 56 -7.88 6.62 6.86
CA ASP A 56 -6.60 6.49 7.54
C ASP A 56 -6.71 6.68 9.06
N THR A 57 -7.51 7.66 9.50
CA THR A 57 -7.72 7.94 10.93
C THR A 57 -8.48 6.81 11.61
N VAL A 58 -9.60 6.37 11.01
CA VAL A 58 -10.41 5.26 11.54
C VAL A 58 -9.60 3.97 11.57
N LEU A 59 -8.83 3.68 10.52
CA LEU A 59 -7.95 2.53 10.44
C LEU A 59 -6.89 2.56 11.55
N SER A 60 -6.25 3.70 11.74
CA SER A 60 -5.24 3.87 12.80
C SER A 60 -5.82 3.63 14.19
N LEU A 61 -7.04 4.11 14.45
CA LEU A 61 -7.73 3.89 15.71
C LEU A 61 -8.10 2.43 15.94
N ILE A 62 -8.63 1.74 14.91
CA ILE A 62 -8.96 0.31 14.99
C ILE A 62 -7.71 -0.53 15.28
N LEU A 63 -6.60 -0.25 14.58
CA LEU A 63 -5.33 -0.95 14.79
C LEU A 63 -4.75 -0.68 16.18
N PHE A 64 -4.91 0.54 16.71
CA PHE A 64 -4.51 0.86 18.07
C PHE A 64 -5.32 0.07 19.11
N ILE A 65 -6.65 0.02 18.98
CA ILE A 65 -7.53 -0.76 19.88
C ILE A 65 -7.21 -2.25 19.80
N PHE A 66 -6.98 -2.77 18.59
CA PHE A 66 -6.55 -4.14 18.37
C PHE A 66 -5.24 -4.46 19.09
N ALA A 67 -4.19 -3.66 18.88
CA ALA A 67 -2.90 -3.89 19.51
C ALA A 67 -2.96 -3.74 21.04
N ALA A 68 -3.62 -2.70 21.54
CA ALA A 68 -3.76 -2.45 22.97
C ALA A 68 -4.51 -3.58 23.68
N SER A 69 -5.60 -4.09 23.09
CA SER A 69 -6.37 -5.20 23.66
C SER A 69 -5.58 -6.51 23.72
N LEU A 70 -4.76 -6.83 22.72
CA LEU A 70 -3.86 -8.00 22.76
C LEU A 70 -2.82 -7.91 23.88
N VAL A 71 -2.19 -6.74 24.05
CA VAL A 71 -1.19 -6.51 25.12
C VAL A 71 -1.83 -6.62 26.49
N LEU A 72 -2.99 -5.98 26.70
CA LEU A 72 -3.71 -6.04 27.97
C LEU A 72 -4.19 -7.47 28.28
N ALA A 73 -4.68 -8.21 27.27
CA ALA A 73 -5.07 -9.61 27.43
C ALA A 73 -3.90 -10.46 27.93
N TYR A 74 -2.73 -10.32 27.30
CA TYR A 74 -1.52 -11.04 27.68
C TYR A 74 -1.10 -10.76 29.13
N VAL A 75 -1.05 -9.47 29.51
CA VAL A 75 -0.69 -9.04 30.87
C VAL A 75 -1.67 -9.59 31.90
N PHE A 76 -2.99 -9.46 31.65
CA PHE A 76 -4.01 -9.99 32.56
C PHE A 76 -3.98 -11.51 32.66
N GLY A 77 -3.70 -12.20 31.56
CA GLY A 77 -3.47 -13.64 31.53
C GLY A 77 -2.35 -14.02 32.49
N ILE A 78 -1.15 -13.45 32.34
CA ILE A 78 0.01 -13.73 33.19
C ILE A 78 -0.28 -13.43 34.67
N VAL A 79 -0.79 -12.24 34.97
CA VAL A 79 -1.10 -11.84 36.36
C VAL A 79 -2.13 -12.80 36.97
N SER A 80 -3.10 -13.25 36.18
CA SER A 80 -4.11 -14.20 36.66
C SER A 80 -3.54 -15.59 36.95
N ILE A 81 -2.57 -16.09 36.15
CA ILE A 81 -1.85 -17.34 36.42
C ILE A 81 -1.16 -17.26 37.79
N PHE A 82 -0.39 -16.20 38.05
CA PHE A 82 0.30 -16.01 39.33
C PHE A 82 -0.66 -15.91 40.51
N ARG A 83 -1.77 -15.19 40.36
CA ARG A 83 -2.79 -15.07 41.42
C ARG A 83 -3.48 -16.38 41.70
N ILE A 84 -3.81 -17.18 40.68
CA ILE A 84 -4.44 -18.49 40.84
C ILE A 84 -3.50 -19.43 41.59
N HIS A 85 -2.22 -19.52 41.21
CA HIS A 85 -1.23 -20.36 41.91
C HIS A 85 -1.04 -19.94 43.37
N ARG A 86 -1.00 -18.63 43.65
CA ARG A 86 -0.84 -18.12 45.03
C ARG A 86 -2.11 -18.25 45.88
N SER A 87 -3.27 -18.52 45.27
CA SER A 87 -4.56 -18.52 45.96
C SER A 87 -4.80 -19.72 46.88
N LYS A 88 -3.93 -20.74 46.86
CA LYS A 88 -4.09 -21.99 47.64
C LYS A 88 -5.49 -22.62 47.50
N GLY A 89 -6.03 -22.60 46.28
CA GLY A 89 -7.35 -23.16 45.96
C GLY A 89 -8.53 -22.18 46.08
N GLN A 90 -8.31 -20.92 46.49
CA GLN A 90 -9.41 -19.94 46.59
C GLN A 90 -9.86 -19.38 45.22
N LEU A 91 -9.01 -19.47 44.19
CA LEU A 91 -9.30 -18.98 42.85
C LEU A 91 -9.17 -20.09 41.81
N ASN A 92 -10.18 -20.19 40.95
CA ASN A 92 -10.19 -21.09 39.77
C ASN A 92 -10.10 -20.29 38.46
N GLY A 93 -10.05 -21.01 37.34
CA GLY A 93 -10.06 -20.42 36.00
C GLY A 93 -8.72 -20.42 35.28
N ILE A 94 -7.86 -21.41 35.56
CA ILE A 94 -6.55 -21.55 34.91
C ILE A 94 -6.68 -21.66 33.38
N GLY A 95 -7.74 -22.31 32.88
CA GLY A 95 -8.01 -22.41 31.44
C GLY A 95 -8.22 -21.04 30.77
N TYR A 96 -8.98 -20.14 31.41
CA TYR A 96 -9.16 -18.77 30.91
C TYR A 96 -7.84 -18.00 30.93
N ALA A 97 -7.02 -18.18 31.97
CA ALA A 97 -5.72 -17.54 32.09
C ALA A 97 -4.75 -17.99 30.99
N ILE A 98 -4.68 -19.30 30.71
CA ILE A 98 -3.89 -19.88 29.62
C ILE A 98 -4.36 -19.34 28.27
N ALA A 99 -5.68 -19.36 28.01
CA ALA A 99 -6.25 -18.83 26.78
C ALA A 99 -5.91 -17.34 26.58
N GLY A 100 -6.09 -16.53 27.63
CA GLY A 100 -5.75 -15.11 27.63
C GLY A 100 -4.25 -14.81 27.51
N THR A 101 -3.37 -15.78 27.74
CA THR A 101 -1.92 -15.63 27.51
C THR A 101 -1.51 -16.12 26.12
N HIS A 102 -1.97 -17.29 25.67
CA HIS A 102 -1.45 -17.92 24.46
C HIS A 102 -2.14 -17.46 23.18
N ILE A 103 -3.45 -17.16 23.22
CA ILE A 103 -4.18 -16.70 22.03
C ILE A 103 -3.67 -15.34 21.55
N PRO A 104 -3.43 -14.31 22.39
CA PRO A 104 -2.86 -13.05 21.92
C PRO A 104 -1.48 -13.20 21.28
N VAL A 105 -0.65 -14.10 21.81
CA VAL A 105 0.69 -14.36 21.27
C VAL A 105 0.58 -14.99 19.89
N LEU A 106 -0.31 -15.98 19.72
CA LEU A 106 -0.56 -16.59 18.41
C LEU A 106 -1.09 -15.56 17.40
N ILE A 107 -2.09 -14.76 17.78
CA ILE A 107 -2.65 -13.72 16.91
C ILE A 107 -1.56 -12.69 16.55
N GLY A 108 -0.78 -12.22 17.52
CA GLY A 108 0.31 -11.27 17.29
C GLY A 108 1.39 -11.82 16.36
N PHE A 109 1.76 -13.10 16.53
CA PHE A 109 2.73 -13.78 15.67
C PHE A 109 2.21 -13.92 14.23
N LEU A 110 0.96 -14.35 14.05
CA LEU A 110 0.32 -14.41 12.73
C LEU A 110 0.26 -13.03 12.07
N PHE A 111 -0.02 -11.97 12.84
CA PHE A 111 -0.05 -10.60 12.35
C PHE A 111 1.34 -10.12 11.87
N ILE A 112 2.40 -10.41 12.62
CA ILE A 112 3.79 -10.11 12.24
C ILE A 112 4.17 -10.83 10.93
N ILE A 113 3.73 -12.07 10.72
CA ILE A 113 3.99 -12.81 9.47
C ILE A 113 3.17 -12.27 8.29
N ALA A 114 1.93 -11.84 8.53
CA ALA A 114 1.06 -11.32 7.49
C ALA A 114 1.47 -9.92 6.99
N LEU A 115 1.92 -9.03 7.89
CA LEU A 115 2.24 -7.63 7.59
C LEU A 115 3.27 -7.42 6.46
N PRO A 116 4.42 -8.13 6.41
CA PRO A 116 5.42 -7.96 5.35
C PRO A 116 4.87 -8.27 3.96
N ARG A 117 3.90 -9.19 3.85
CA ARG A 117 3.26 -9.51 2.56
C ARG A 117 2.38 -8.37 2.03
N ILE A 118 1.98 -7.44 2.90
CA ILE A 118 1.11 -6.32 2.54
C ILE A 118 1.90 -5.17 1.89
N ARG A 119 3.24 -5.05 2.05
CA ARG A 119 3.98 -3.88 1.56
C ARG A 119 5.37 -4.17 0.97
N SER A 120 5.42 -4.87 -0.17
CA SER A 120 6.44 -4.56 -1.17
C SER A 120 5.77 -4.07 -2.46
N ILE A 121 5.40 -2.77 -2.48
CA ILE A 121 5.01 -2.13 -3.73
C ILE A 121 6.21 -2.22 -4.67
N SER A 122 6.10 -3.04 -5.72
CA SER A 122 7.15 -3.23 -6.70
C SER A 122 7.59 -1.87 -7.26
N PRO A 123 8.90 -1.56 -7.32
CA PRO A 123 9.40 -0.31 -7.89
C PRO A 123 8.81 -0.01 -9.26
N ARG A 124 8.57 -1.04 -10.10
CA ARG A 124 7.95 -0.89 -11.41
C ARG A 124 6.53 -0.34 -11.36
N MET A 125 5.73 -0.72 -10.34
CA MET A 125 4.36 -0.19 -10.19
C MET A 125 4.39 1.29 -9.82
N VAL A 126 5.33 1.73 -8.99
CA VAL A 126 5.49 3.15 -8.67
C VAL A 126 5.92 3.95 -9.89
N CYS A 127 6.91 3.47 -10.66
CA CYS A 127 7.33 4.14 -11.89
C CYS A 127 6.19 4.18 -12.92
N GLY A 128 5.41 3.10 -13.04
CA GLY A 128 4.22 3.07 -13.89
C GLY A 128 3.14 4.09 -13.47
N SER A 129 2.81 4.17 -12.18
CA SER A 129 1.85 5.18 -11.66
C SER A 129 2.33 6.61 -11.87
N ASN A 130 3.63 6.85 -11.67
CA ASN A 130 4.27 8.14 -11.93
C ASN A 130 4.14 8.54 -13.40
N MET A 131 4.41 7.59 -14.30
CA MET A 131 4.30 7.80 -15.74
C MET A 131 2.85 7.99 -16.19
N ALA A 132 1.89 7.29 -15.58
CA ALA A 132 0.46 7.50 -15.84
C ALA A 132 -0.02 8.90 -15.38
N ALA A 133 0.52 9.42 -14.27
CA ALA A 133 0.26 10.80 -13.86
C ALA A 133 0.82 11.81 -14.88
N ILE A 134 2.03 11.57 -15.40
CA ILE A 134 2.62 12.37 -16.49
C ILE A 134 1.74 12.31 -17.74
N GLY A 135 1.27 11.13 -18.16
CA GLY A 135 0.43 10.99 -19.36
C GLY A 135 -0.91 11.72 -19.24
N ARG A 136 -1.56 11.67 -18.07
CA ARG A 136 -2.75 12.51 -17.79
C ARG A 136 -2.42 14.00 -17.87
N ALA A 137 -1.26 14.41 -17.35
CA ALA A 137 -0.83 15.80 -17.44
C ALA A 137 -0.55 16.24 -18.89
N MET A 138 0.01 15.36 -19.72
CA MET A 138 0.17 15.60 -21.17
C MET A 138 -1.19 15.77 -21.86
N LEU A 139 -2.18 14.95 -21.51
CA LEU A 139 -3.53 15.04 -22.07
C LEU A 139 -4.23 16.35 -21.65
N ILE A 140 -4.12 16.74 -20.38
CA ILE A 140 -4.67 18.02 -19.89
C ILE A 140 -3.99 19.19 -20.59
N TYR A 141 -2.66 19.17 -20.69
CA TYR A 141 -1.91 20.18 -21.43
C TYR A 141 -2.39 20.26 -22.89
N ALA A 142 -2.48 19.13 -23.59
CA ALA A 142 -2.92 19.13 -24.99
C ALA A 142 -4.35 19.69 -25.15
N ASN A 143 -5.26 19.36 -24.24
CA ASN A 143 -6.61 19.94 -24.21
C ASN A 143 -6.58 21.48 -24.06
N ASP A 144 -5.66 22.01 -23.23
CA ASP A 144 -5.53 23.45 -22.98
C ASP A 144 -4.78 24.17 -24.12
N TYR A 145 -3.99 23.46 -24.93
CA TYR A 145 -3.08 24.01 -25.94
C TYR A 145 -3.32 23.48 -27.37
N ASN A 146 -4.58 23.29 -27.77
CA ASN A 146 -4.97 22.91 -29.15
C ASN A 146 -4.27 21.63 -29.66
N ASP A 147 -4.33 20.55 -28.87
CA ASP A 147 -3.71 19.24 -29.13
C ASP A 147 -2.17 19.22 -29.19
N MET A 148 -1.52 20.34 -28.84
CA MET A 148 -0.07 20.44 -28.78
C MET A 148 0.45 19.80 -27.49
N LEU A 149 1.51 19.01 -27.61
CA LEU A 149 2.26 18.57 -26.44
C LEU A 149 3.19 19.70 -25.96
N PRO A 150 3.65 19.66 -24.68
CA PRO A 150 4.64 20.58 -24.19
C PRO A 150 5.89 20.60 -25.08
N THR A 151 6.52 21.77 -25.22
CA THR A 151 7.75 21.87 -26.02
C THR A 151 8.82 20.88 -25.53
N PRO A 152 9.48 20.12 -26.42
CA PRO A 152 10.39 19.06 -26.00
C PRO A 152 11.52 19.52 -25.06
N SER A 153 12.02 20.76 -25.21
CA SER A 153 13.08 21.29 -24.34
C SER A 153 12.63 21.71 -22.94
N LYS A 154 11.31 21.75 -22.67
CA LYS A 154 10.73 22.24 -21.41
C LYS A 154 9.57 21.38 -20.89
N TRP A 155 9.41 20.16 -21.39
CA TRP A 155 8.20 19.38 -21.10
C TRP A 155 8.01 19.07 -19.62
N CYS A 156 9.07 18.78 -18.86
CA CYS A 156 8.97 18.60 -17.42
C CYS A 156 8.59 19.92 -16.71
N ASP A 157 9.22 21.03 -17.11
CA ASP A 157 9.00 22.34 -16.51
C ASP A 157 7.56 22.82 -16.72
N LEU A 158 7.06 22.74 -17.96
CA LEU A 158 5.71 23.18 -18.31
C LEU A 158 4.64 22.41 -17.55
N LEU A 159 4.79 21.09 -17.39
CA LEU A 159 3.83 20.29 -16.64
C LEU A 159 3.84 20.61 -15.13
N ILE A 160 4.96 21.09 -14.58
CA ILE A 160 5.07 21.56 -13.19
C ILE A 160 4.52 22.98 -13.05
N GLU A 161 4.88 23.87 -13.98
CA GLU A 161 4.49 25.28 -14.00
C GLU A 161 2.96 25.43 -14.02
N HIS A 162 2.28 24.60 -14.83
CA HIS A 162 0.81 24.55 -14.87
C HIS A 162 0.18 23.75 -13.72
N GLY A 163 0.98 23.20 -12.81
CA GLY A 163 0.50 22.51 -11.61
C GLY A 163 -0.12 21.13 -11.85
N TYR A 164 0.08 20.53 -13.04
CA TYR A 164 -0.48 19.21 -13.36
C TYR A 164 0.25 18.07 -12.63
N VAL A 165 1.55 18.23 -12.39
CA VAL A 165 2.38 17.28 -11.64
C VAL A 165 3.43 17.98 -10.78
N THR A 166 4.00 17.24 -9.83
CA THR A 166 5.17 17.67 -9.05
C THR A 166 6.45 16.93 -9.47
N ASN A 167 7.61 17.46 -9.07
CA ASN A 167 8.95 16.85 -9.23
C ASN A 167 9.06 15.36 -8.84
N LYS A 168 8.18 14.88 -7.95
CA LYS A 168 8.18 13.47 -7.51
C LYS A 168 7.75 12.51 -8.61
N HIS A 169 6.87 12.94 -9.51
CA HIS A 169 6.37 12.09 -10.60
C HIS A 169 7.43 11.79 -11.64
N PHE A 170 8.47 12.62 -11.77
CA PHE A 170 9.54 12.41 -12.74
C PHE A 170 10.62 11.43 -12.27
N LYS A 171 10.55 10.94 -11.02
CA LYS A 171 11.55 10.03 -10.45
C LYS A 171 11.07 8.59 -10.51
N CYS A 172 11.84 7.71 -11.11
CA CYS A 172 11.59 6.28 -10.99
C CYS A 172 12.14 5.76 -9.67
N ARG A 173 11.34 5.00 -8.92
CA ARG A 173 11.75 4.40 -7.64
C ARG A 173 12.93 3.43 -7.77
N GLY A 174 13.10 2.80 -8.94
CA GLY A 174 14.26 1.95 -9.22
C GLY A 174 15.56 2.74 -9.48
N ALA A 175 15.45 4.02 -9.81
CA ALA A 175 16.61 4.90 -9.99
C ALA A 175 17.06 5.50 -8.64
N LYS A 176 18.37 5.46 -8.37
CA LYS A 176 18.93 5.97 -7.10
C LYS A 176 19.13 7.49 -7.09
N ARG A 177 19.25 8.13 -8.26
CA ARG A 177 19.64 9.54 -8.44
C ARG A 177 18.98 10.13 -9.68
N GLY A 178 18.96 11.46 -9.74
CA GLY A 178 18.48 12.22 -10.90
C GLY A 178 17.28 13.12 -10.59
N PRO A 179 17.11 14.22 -11.35
CA PRO A 179 15.92 15.05 -11.27
C PRO A 179 14.73 14.39 -12.00
N CYS A 180 14.98 13.73 -13.13
CA CYS A 180 14.01 12.94 -13.88
C CYS A 180 14.68 11.68 -14.46
N ASN A 181 13.92 10.60 -14.64
CA ASN A 181 14.36 9.31 -15.19
C ASN A 181 13.53 8.88 -16.41
N TYR A 182 12.91 9.85 -17.08
CA TYR A 182 12.09 9.64 -18.26
C TYR A 182 12.51 10.58 -19.37
N ALA A 183 12.22 10.21 -20.61
CA ALA A 183 12.37 11.06 -21.78
C ALA A 183 11.10 11.04 -22.64
N MET A 184 10.90 12.12 -23.37
CA MET A 184 9.84 12.26 -24.37
C MET A 184 10.33 11.76 -25.73
N ASN A 185 9.47 11.07 -26.47
CA ASN A 185 9.77 10.65 -27.83
C ASN A 185 9.96 11.88 -28.74
N LYS A 186 11.12 11.97 -29.39
CA LYS A 186 11.48 13.09 -30.27
C LYS A 186 10.62 13.22 -31.53
N ASN A 187 9.89 12.17 -31.91
CA ASN A 187 9.10 12.13 -33.14
C ASN A 187 7.64 12.56 -32.95
N ILE A 188 7.29 13.14 -31.79
CA ILE A 188 5.92 13.52 -31.45
C ILE A 188 5.88 14.97 -30.97
N ASP A 189 5.11 15.80 -31.66
CA ASP A 189 4.81 17.18 -31.30
C ASP A 189 3.31 17.41 -31.01
N LYS A 190 2.44 16.54 -31.55
CA LYS A 190 0.98 16.56 -31.37
C LYS A 190 0.43 15.18 -31.03
N LEU A 191 -0.56 15.12 -30.14
CA LEU A 191 -1.24 13.87 -29.80
C LEU A 191 -1.98 13.25 -31.00
N SER A 192 -2.55 14.09 -31.86
CA SER A 192 -3.41 13.66 -32.98
C SER A 192 -2.67 13.10 -34.20
N VAL A 193 -1.34 13.21 -34.26
CA VAL A 193 -0.54 12.85 -35.44
C VAL A 193 -0.01 11.42 -35.37
N GLY A 194 0.12 10.83 -34.17
CA GLY A 194 0.65 9.49 -34.01
C GLY A 194 -0.42 8.40 -33.89
N SER A 195 0.00 7.14 -34.05
CA SER A 195 -0.87 6.01 -33.73
C SER A 195 -0.99 5.81 -32.21
N PRO A 196 -2.12 5.31 -31.71
CA PRO A 196 -2.36 5.06 -30.28
C PRO A 196 -1.24 4.29 -29.55
N ASP A 197 -0.62 3.34 -30.24
CA ASP A 197 0.41 2.42 -29.76
C ASP A 197 1.86 2.96 -29.90
N MET A 198 2.03 4.24 -30.26
CA MET A 198 3.34 4.85 -30.34
C MET A 198 3.85 5.28 -28.96
N VAL A 199 5.14 5.07 -28.72
CA VAL A 199 5.81 5.49 -27.48
C VAL A 199 5.75 7.01 -27.33
N LEU A 200 5.20 7.49 -26.21
CA LEU A 200 5.17 8.90 -25.83
C LEU A 200 6.27 9.23 -24.82
N ILE A 201 6.30 8.55 -23.67
CA ILE A 201 7.33 8.68 -22.63
C ILE A 201 7.91 7.30 -22.30
N PHE A 202 9.20 7.24 -22.03
CA PHE A 202 9.90 5.99 -21.70
C PHE A 202 10.98 6.23 -20.63
N GLU A 203 11.39 5.16 -19.94
CA GLU A 203 12.44 5.22 -18.91
C GLU A 203 13.84 5.39 -19.51
N THR A 204 14.62 6.31 -18.94
CA THR A 204 15.97 6.68 -19.41
C THR A 204 16.96 6.88 -18.26
N ALA A 205 18.25 7.03 -18.60
CA ALA A 205 19.26 7.51 -17.65
C ALA A 205 18.84 8.86 -17.01
N PRO A 206 19.41 9.26 -15.85
CA PRO A 206 19.05 10.52 -15.20
C PRO A 206 19.27 11.76 -16.10
N GLY A 207 18.27 12.64 -16.18
CA GLY A 207 18.36 13.90 -16.91
C GLY A 207 17.05 14.68 -16.84
N TRP A 208 17.04 15.97 -17.20
CA TRP A 208 15.86 16.84 -17.16
C TRP A 208 15.44 17.25 -18.58
N ASN A 209 14.12 17.31 -18.85
CA ASN A 209 13.57 17.56 -20.19
C ASN A 209 14.23 16.71 -21.29
N GLN A 210 14.51 15.44 -20.99
CA GLN A 210 15.15 14.56 -21.96
C GLN A 210 14.19 14.28 -23.11
N VAL A 211 14.75 14.24 -24.32
CA VAL A 211 14.04 14.00 -25.57
C VAL A 211 14.91 13.10 -26.43
N GLY A 212 14.36 12.02 -26.98
CA GLY A 212 15.12 11.08 -27.79
C GLY A 212 14.26 9.95 -28.37
N GLY A 213 14.92 8.95 -28.94
CA GLY A 213 14.31 7.68 -29.34
C GLY A 213 14.80 6.51 -28.48
N SER A 214 14.71 5.30 -29.04
CA SER A 214 15.12 4.05 -28.38
C SER A 214 16.57 4.06 -27.89
N GLU A 215 17.44 4.90 -28.44
CA GLU A 215 18.83 5.04 -28.03
C GLU A 215 19.02 5.50 -26.58
N LEU A 216 18.02 6.17 -25.97
CA LEU A 216 18.09 6.64 -24.58
C LEU A 216 17.47 5.66 -23.58
N LEU A 217 16.79 4.61 -24.05
CA LEU A 217 16.00 3.71 -23.22
C LEU A 217 16.91 2.91 -22.28
N THR A 218 16.46 2.73 -21.03
CA THR A 218 17.16 1.88 -20.05
C THR A 218 16.22 0.91 -19.35
N THR A 219 16.71 -0.31 -19.11
CA THR A 219 16.04 -1.33 -18.27
C THR A 219 16.75 -1.54 -16.92
N ALA A 220 17.81 -0.77 -16.66
CA ALA A 220 18.68 -0.96 -15.49
C ALA A 220 17.94 -0.80 -14.15
N TYR A 221 16.87 0.00 -14.11
CA TYR A 221 16.11 0.27 -12.88
C TYR A 221 15.22 -0.89 -12.44
N HIS A 222 14.91 -1.82 -13.35
CA HIS A 222 14.08 -2.98 -13.08
C HIS A 222 14.84 -4.27 -13.37
N LYS A 223 16.11 -4.31 -12.97
CA LYS A 223 16.97 -5.51 -13.03
C LYS A 223 17.08 -6.12 -14.43
N TRP A 224 17.04 -5.28 -15.47
CA TRP A 224 17.13 -5.72 -16.87
C TRP A 224 15.96 -6.61 -17.33
N GLU A 225 14.87 -6.66 -16.56
CA GLU A 225 13.66 -7.41 -16.95
C GLU A 225 12.81 -6.64 -17.97
N GLY A 226 12.89 -5.31 -17.96
CA GLY A 226 12.08 -4.42 -18.79
C GLY A 226 12.07 -2.99 -18.28
N CYS A 227 11.15 -2.18 -18.79
CA CYS A 227 10.89 -0.82 -18.34
C CYS A 227 9.43 -0.40 -18.55
N ASN A 228 8.95 0.61 -17.82
CA ASN A 228 7.66 1.21 -18.14
C ASN A 228 7.77 2.09 -19.39
N VAL A 229 6.71 2.03 -20.20
CA VAL A 229 6.53 2.82 -21.41
C VAL A 229 5.11 3.36 -21.40
N LEU A 230 4.97 4.65 -21.65
CA LEU A 230 3.70 5.34 -21.84
C LEU A 230 3.49 5.56 -23.32
N PHE A 231 2.29 5.21 -23.79
CA PHE A 231 1.90 5.33 -25.18
C PHE A 231 0.97 6.53 -25.39
N LEU A 232 0.77 6.88 -26.66
CA LEU A 232 -0.01 8.06 -27.05
C LEU A 232 -1.48 8.03 -26.62
N ASP A 233 -2.09 6.85 -26.54
CA ASP A 233 -3.43 6.64 -25.99
C ASP A 233 -3.51 6.72 -24.45
N ASN A 234 -2.41 7.13 -23.81
CA ASN A 234 -2.26 7.30 -22.37
C ASN A 234 -2.19 5.99 -21.55
N HIS A 235 -2.07 4.82 -22.18
CA HIS A 235 -1.80 3.59 -21.43
C HIS A 235 -0.33 3.48 -21.06
N VAL A 236 -0.05 2.91 -19.88
CA VAL A 236 1.30 2.59 -19.42
C VAL A 236 1.45 1.09 -19.34
N TYR A 237 2.48 0.55 -19.97
CA TYR A 237 2.79 -0.86 -19.94
C TYR A 237 4.24 -1.11 -19.50
N PHE A 238 4.45 -2.22 -18.77
CA PHE A 238 5.81 -2.68 -18.47
C PHE A 238 6.27 -3.58 -19.60
N GLU A 239 7.02 -3.01 -20.54
CA GLU A 239 7.56 -3.75 -21.67
C GLU A 239 8.77 -4.57 -21.25
N ARG A 240 8.77 -5.86 -21.59
CA ARG A 240 9.88 -6.76 -21.25
C ARG A 240 11.03 -6.48 -22.18
N THR A 241 12.26 -6.74 -21.73
CA THR A 241 13.47 -6.54 -22.54
C THR A 241 13.39 -7.19 -23.93
N GLN A 242 12.72 -8.34 -24.04
CA GLN A 242 12.51 -9.03 -25.30
C GLN A 242 11.54 -8.30 -26.25
N GLY A 243 10.56 -7.55 -25.76
CA GLY A 243 9.58 -6.84 -26.60
C GLY A 243 9.97 -5.41 -26.96
N LEU A 244 11.04 -4.86 -26.35
CA LEU A 244 11.47 -3.47 -26.59
C LEU A 244 11.76 -3.15 -28.07
N HIS A 245 12.23 -4.13 -28.84
CA HIS A 245 12.50 -3.96 -30.28
C HIS A 245 11.24 -3.82 -31.13
N LYS A 246 10.06 -4.14 -30.59
CA LYS A 246 8.74 -4.05 -31.24
C LYS A 246 8.03 -2.73 -30.99
N LEU A 247 8.57 -1.91 -30.08
CA LEU A 247 8.01 -0.60 -29.76
C LEU A 247 8.00 0.30 -30.99
N LYS A 248 6.90 1.01 -31.19
CA LYS A 248 6.72 1.94 -32.30
C LYS A 248 7.19 3.35 -31.90
N TRP A 249 8.19 3.88 -32.60
CA TRP A 249 8.81 5.17 -32.27
C TRP A 249 8.43 6.30 -33.22
N LYS A 250 7.93 5.97 -34.42
CA LYS A 250 7.56 6.93 -35.46
C LYS A 250 6.14 6.67 -36.01
N PRO A 251 5.43 7.69 -36.53
CA PRO A 251 4.08 7.56 -37.11
C PRO A 251 3.92 6.44 -38.13
N ASP A 252 4.86 6.33 -39.07
CA ASP A 252 4.78 5.41 -40.21
C ASP A 252 5.47 4.06 -39.97
N GLU A 253 5.93 3.80 -38.74
CA GLU A 253 6.63 2.56 -38.44
C GLU A 253 5.63 1.41 -38.25
N VAL A 254 5.65 0.44 -39.16
CA VAL A 254 4.85 -0.80 -39.05
C VAL A 254 5.49 -1.70 -37.99
N GLN A 255 4.68 -2.22 -37.07
CA GLN A 255 5.14 -3.16 -36.05
C GLN A 255 5.80 -4.37 -36.72
N LYS A 256 7.05 -4.65 -36.35
CA LYS A 256 7.73 -5.88 -36.78
C LYS A 256 7.22 -7.03 -35.92
N GLU A 257 6.56 -8.00 -36.55
CA GLU A 257 6.05 -9.23 -35.91
C GLU A 257 7.16 -10.06 -35.28
#